data_AF-A0A4R1ZZP3-F1
#
_entry.id   AF-A0A4R1ZZP3-F1
#
_cell.length_a   1.000
_cell.length_b   1.000
_cell.length_c   1.000
_cell.angle_alpha   90.00
_cell.angle_beta   90.00
_cell.angle_gamma   90.00
#
_symmetry.space_group_name_H-M   'P 1'
#
loop_
_entity.id
_entity.type
_entity.pdbx_description
1 polymer ?
#
loop_
_entity_poly.entity_id
_entity_poly.type
_entity_poly.pdbx_seq_one_letter_code
_entity_poly.pdbx_strand_id
1 'polypeptide(L)'
;MNREQAYMRMLGATANMQWNIAKMLEAKAEEAEKARNWICNHITEASFLGDQTQLKQTAQINEQVIELLDGVNKMSQGILSVMRSVLPKSNEGGGDHDGDDEEMLFGGMGDMN
;
A
#
# COMPACT_ATOMS: atom_id res chain seq x y z
N MET A 1 -24.62 1.27 -23.98
CA MET A 1 -24.02 0.34 -22.98
C MET A 1 -24.99 0.23 -21.81
N ASN A 2 -25.34 -0.99 -21.39
CA ASN A 2 -26.17 -1.17 -20.19
C ASN A 2 -25.31 -0.96 -18.93
N ARG A 3 -25.88 -0.40 -17.85
CA ARG A 3 -25.19 -0.10 -16.59
C ARG A 3 -24.52 -1.35 -16.00
N GLU A 4 -25.19 -2.49 -16.10
CA GLU A 4 -24.67 -3.80 -15.69
C GLU A 4 -23.39 -4.19 -16.44
N GLN A 5 -23.33 -3.97 -17.76
CA GLN A 5 -22.13 -4.23 -18.56
C GLN A 5 -20.97 -3.30 -18.19
N ALA A 6 -21.26 -2.06 -17.78
CA ALA A 6 -20.24 -1.14 -17.29
C ALA A 6 -19.67 -1.59 -15.94
N TYR A 7 -20.53 -2.04 -15.01
CA TYR A 7 -20.08 -2.58 -13.72
C TYR A 7 -19.27 -3.86 -13.87
N MET A 8 -19.69 -4.78 -14.75
CA MET A 8 -18.92 -6.01 -15.01
C MET A 8 -17.55 -5.70 -15.62
N ARG A 9 -17.45 -4.68 -16.48
CA ARG A 9 -16.15 -4.21 -17.02
C ARG A 9 -15.27 -3.60 -15.94
N MET A 10 -15.83 -2.76 -15.07
CA MET A 10 -15.07 -2.17 -13.97
C MET A 10 -14.60 -3.21 -12.96
N LEU A 11 -15.46 -4.17 -12.60
CA LEU A 11 -15.09 -5.26 -11.71
C LEU A 11 -13.96 -6.11 -12.31
N GLY A 12 -14.06 -6.44 -13.61
CA GLY A 12 -13.00 -7.14 -14.33
C GLY A 12 -11.68 -6.36 -14.41
N ALA A 13 -11.75 -5.04 -14.62
CA ALA A 13 -10.57 -4.18 -14.62
C ALA A 13 -9.91 -4.11 -13.22
N THR A 14 -10.70 -3.97 -12.16
CA THR A 14 -10.23 -3.97 -10.77
C THR A 14 -9.58 -5.31 -10.40
N ALA A 15 -10.20 -6.43 -10.76
CA ALA A 15 -9.63 -7.76 -10.53
C ALA A 15 -8.28 -7.94 -11.24
N ASN A 16 -8.16 -7.46 -12.49
CA ASN A 16 -6.88 -7.47 -13.21
C ASN A 16 -5.82 -6.58 -12.55
N MET A 17 -6.20 -5.40 -12.04
CA MET A 17 -5.28 -4.54 -11.29
C MET A 17 -4.82 -5.20 -10.00
N GLN A 18 -5.74 -5.78 -9.21
CA GLN A 18 -5.40 -6.50 -7.98
C GLN A 18 -4.48 -7.70 -8.25
N TRP A 19 -4.72 -8.42 -9.35
CA TRP A 19 -3.84 -9.50 -9.79
C TRP A 19 -2.42 -9.00 -10.11
N ASN A 20 -2.31 -7.88 -10.82
CA ASN A 20 -1.01 -7.28 -11.14
C ASN A 20 -0.27 -6.80 -9.87
N ILE A 21 -1.01 -6.24 -8.89
CA ILE A 21 -0.45 -5.85 -7.59
C ILE A 21 0.06 -7.08 -6.84
N ALA A 22 -0.72 -8.17 -6.80
CA ALA A 22 -0.29 -9.41 -6.17
C ALA A 22 1.00 -9.96 -6.83
N LYS A 23 1.08 -9.95 -8.16
CA LYS A 23 2.28 -10.36 -8.90
C LYS A 23 3.50 -9.49 -8.60
N MET A 24 3.31 -8.18 -8.46
CA MET A 24 4.38 -7.27 -8.08
C MET A 24 4.88 -7.55 -6.65
N LEU A 25 3.97 -7.79 -5.71
CA LEU A 25 4.31 -8.11 -4.32
C LEU A 25 5.03 -9.45 -4.19
N GLU A 26 4.62 -10.47 -4.96
CA GLU A 26 5.33 -11.76 -5.03
C GLU A 26 6.79 -11.58 -5.49
N ALA A 27 7.01 -10.83 -6.58
CA ALA A 27 8.36 -10.55 -7.07
C ALA A 27 9.20 -9.77 -6.06
N LYS A 28 8.58 -8.83 -5.33
CA LYS A 28 9.27 -8.06 -4.27
C LYS A 28 9.62 -8.89 -3.06
N ALA A 29 8.78 -9.84 -2.67
CA ALA A 29 9.10 -10.80 -1.62
C ALA A 29 10.32 -11.66 -2.02
N GLU A 30 10.40 -12.10 -3.27
CA GLU A 30 11.55 -12.85 -3.78
C GLU A 30 12.84 -12.01 -3.80
N GLU A 31 12.75 -10.74 -4.21
CA GLU A 31 13.88 -9.80 -4.20
C GLU A 31 14.36 -9.49 -2.77
N ALA A 32 13.44 -9.30 -1.82
CA ALA A 32 13.75 -9.09 -0.41
C ALA A 32 14.45 -10.31 0.20
N GLU A 33 14.02 -11.52 -0.15
CA GLU A 33 14.64 -12.76 0.31
C GLU A 33 16.05 -12.95 -0.26
N LYS A 34 16.28 -12.57 -1.52
CA LYS A 34 17.63 -12.52 -2.13
C LYS A 34 18.51 -11.48 -1.46
N ALA A 35 17.98 -10.28 -1.18
CA ALA A 35 18.71 -9.23 -0.47
C ALA A 35 19.08 -9.66 0.95
N ARG A 36 18.15 -10.28 1.69
CA ARG A 36 18.40 -10.87 3.02
C ARG A 36 19.52 -11.91 2.95
N ASN A 37 19.43 -12.86 2.03
CA ASN A 37 20.47 -13.88 1.86
C ASN A 37 21.81 -13.28 1.45
N TRP A 38 21.84 -12.25 0.61
CA TRP A 38 23.07 -11.55 0.28
C TRP A 38 23.66 -10.86 1.50
N ILE A 39 22.85 -10.10 2.25
CA ILE A 39 23.24 -9.43 3.50
C ILE A 39 23.81 -10.43 4.49
N CYS A 40 23.06 -11.48 4.85
CA CYS A 40 23.50 -12.44 5.86
C CYS A 40 24.79 -13.19 5.49
N ASN A 41 25.06 -13.37 4.19
CA ASN A 41 26.24 -14.10 3.73
C ASN A 41 27.44 -13.21 3.36
N HIS A 42 27.23 -11.92 3.06
CA HIS A 42 28.28 -11.02 2.55
C HIS A 42 28.53 -9.78 3.41
N ILE A 43 27.62 -9.43 4.32
CA ILE A 43 27.82 -8.41 5.36
C ILE A 43 28.41 -9.13 6.58
N THR A 44 29.73 -9.28 6.59
CA THR A 44 30.52 -9.67 7.76
C THR A 44 31.28 -8.45 8.29
N GLU A 45 31.68 -8.45 9.57
CA GLU A 45 32.44 -7.34 10.18
C GLU A 45 33.71 -6.96 9.38
N ALA A 46 34.26 -7.91 8.63
CA ALA A 46 35.42 -7.70 7.75
C ALA A 46 35.11 -6.97 6.42
N SER A 47 33.85 -6.86 6.01
CA SER A 47 33.43 -6.20 4.75
C SER A 47 33.27 -4.68 4.88
N PHE A 48 33.31 -4.11 6.08
CA PHE A 48 33.08 -2.68 6.30
C PHE A 48 34.32 -1.99 6.90
N LEU A 49 34.59 -0.78 6.41
CA LEU A 49 35.62 0.12 6.96
C LEU A 49 35.19 0.76 8.31
N GLY A 50 33.93 0.54 8.74
CA GLY A 50 33.39 0.97 10.03
C GLY A 50 31.85 0.88 10.13
N ASP A 51 31.34 0.66 11.34
CA ASP A 51 29.91 0.41 11.69
C ASP A 51 28.93 1.46 11.14
N GLN A 52 29.36 2.72 11.06
CA GLN A 52 28.53 3.83 10.58
C GLN A 52 28.13 3.67 9.10
N THR A 53 29.00 3.07 8.29
CA THR A 53 28.76 2.83 6.84
C THR A 53 27.74 1.74 6.62
N GLN A 54 27.78 0.68 7.45
CA GLN A 54 26.84 -0.44 7.43
C GLN A 54 25.43 0.01 7.82
N LEU A 55 25.33 0.82 8.89
CA LEU A 55 24.06 1.41 9.33
C LEU A 55 23.43 2.31 8.25
N LYS A 56 24.24 3.16 7.62
CA LYS A 56 23.76 4.10 6.61
C LYS A 56 23.19 3.40 5.36
N GLN A 57 23.87 2.36 4.88
CA GLN A 57 23.38 1.58 3.74
C GLN A 57 22.11 0.79 4.08
N THR A 58 22.05 0.21 5.27
CA THR A 58 20.85 -0.51 5.74
C THR A 58 19.65 0.42 5.90
N ALA A 59 19.85 1.63 6.41
CA ALA A 59 18.80 2.64 6.53
C ALA A 59 18.26 3.06 5.16
N GLN A 60 19.14 3.32 4.20
CA GLN A 60 18.75 3.73 2.84
C GLN A 60 17.91 2.68 2.11
N ILE A 61 18.25 1.40 2.25
CA ILE A 61 17.47 0.30 1.65
C ILE A 61 16.08 0.22 2.28
N ASN A 62 15.99 0.32 3.61
CA ASN A 62 14.71 0.31 4.31
C ASN A 62 13.82 1.49 3.92
N GLU A 63 14.39 2.68 3.73
CA GLU A 63 13.66 3.87 3.29
C GLU A 63 13.01 3.68 1.91
N GLN A 64 13.75 3.09 0.95
CA GLN A 64 13.22 2.77 -0.38
C GLN A 64 12.10 1.72 -0.34
N VAL A 65 12.22 0.73 0.56
CA VAL A 65 11.16 -0.29 0.75
C VAL A 65 9.90 0.36 1.33
N ILE A 66 10.04 1.26 2.30
CA ILE A 66 8.91 1.99 2.91
C ILE A 66 8.20 2.86 1.86
N GLU A 67 8.95 3.61 1.05
CA GLU A 67 8.39 4.45 -0.01
C GLU A 67 7.58 3.63 -1.03
N LEU A 68 8.11 2.47 -1.43
CA LEU A 68 7.43 1.58 -2.36
C LEU A 68 6.13 1.01 -1.77
N LEU A 69 6.15 0.62 -0.49
CA LEU A 69 4.95 0.16 0.22
C LEU A 69 3.89 1.26 0.34
N ASP A 70 4.29 2.50 0.64
CA ASP A 70 3.39 3.64 0.69
C ASP A 70 2.75 3.93 -0.69
N GLY A 71 3.53 3.85 -1.77
CA GLY A 71 3.02 3.97 -3.14
C GLY A 71 1.98 2.90 -3.49
N VAL A 72 2.23 1.63 -3.12
CA VAL A 72 1.27 0.53 -3.34
C VAL A 72 0.00 0.71 -2.50
N ASN A 73 0.14 1.20 -1.26
CA ASN A 73 -1.00 1.49 -0.39
C ASN A 73 -1.88 2.60 -0.96
N LYS A 74 -1.29 3.72 -1.39
CA LYS A 74 -2.01 4.82 -2.04
C LYS A 74 -2.73 4.39 -3.31
N MET A 75 -2.09 3.54 -4.13
CA MET A 75 -2.74 2.98 -5.32
C MET A 75 -3.95 2.10 -4.95
N SER A 76 -3.82 1.26 -3.91
CA SER A 76 -4.91 0.42 -3.41
C SER A 76 -6.08 1.26 -2.89
N GLN A 77 -5.79 2.33 -2.16
CA GLN A 77 -6.80 3.30 -1.69
C GLN A 77 -7.48 4.03 -2.86
N GLY A 78 -6.74 4.44 -3.88
CA GLY A 78 -7.29 5.05 -5.08
C GLY A 78 -8.26 4.12 -5.83
N ILE A 79 -7.91 2.84 -5.96
CA ILE A 79 -8.78 1.82 -6.55
C ILE A 79 -10.06 1.65 -5.72
N LEU A 80 -9.94 1.59 -4.39
CA LEU A 80 -11.10 1.50 -3.49
C LEU A 80 -12.02 2.73 -3.59
N SER A 81 -11.44 3.93 -3.70
CA SER A 81 -12.19 5.18 -3.89
C SER A 81 -12.98 5.19 -5.21
N VAL A 82 -12.34 4.81 -6.32
CA VAL A 82 -13.01 4.68 -7.63
C VAL A 82 -14.10 3.61 -7.62
N MET A 83 -13.89 2.51 -6.89
CA MET A 83 -14.90 1.45 -6.78
C MET A 83 -16.10 1.91 -5.94
N ARG A 84 -15.86 2.61 -4.82
CA ARG A 84 -16.92 3.19 -3.97
C ARG A 84 -17.74 4.27 -4.69
N SER A 85 -17.11 5.09 -5.52
CA SER A 85 -17.82 6.16 -6.25
C SER A 85 -18.74 5.62 -7.35
N VAL A 86 -18.42 4.46 -7.91
CA VAL A 86 -19.23 3.81 -8.95
C VAL A 86 -20.33 2.90 -8.38
N LEU A 87 -20.16 2.40 -7.15
CA LEU A 87 -21.25 1.71 -6.47
C LEU A 87 -22.39 2.71 -6.20
N PRO A 88 -23.65 2.37 -6.54
CA PRO A 88 -24.77 3.23 -6.21
C PRO A 88 -24.79 3.42 -4.69
N LYS A 89 -24.61 4.66 -4.22
CA LYS A 89 -24.92 5.01 -2.83
C LYS A 89 -26.36 4.57 -2.61
N SER A 90 -26.58 3.64 -1.68
CA SER A 90 -27.91 3.14 -1.34
C SER A 90 -28.77 4.32 -0.94
N ASN A 91 -29.50 4.90 -1.90
CA ASN A 91 -30.48 5.93 -1.63
C ASN A 91 -31.75 5.25 -1.12
N GLU A 92 -31.66 4.67 0.07
CA GLU A 92 -32.81 4.27 0.85
C GLU A 92 -32.80 5.06 2.17
N GLY A 93 -33.23 6.32 2.05
CA GLY A 93 -34.00 7.00 3.09
C GLY A 93 -33.25 7.55 4.32
N GLY A 94 -32.92 8.84 4.26
CA GLY A 94 -33.08 9.73 5.41
C GLY A 94 -31.81 10.29 6.04
N GLY A 95 -31.66 11.62 5.90
CA GLY A 95 -30.97 12.46 6.88
C GLY A 95 -29.51 12.78 6.60
N ASP A 96 -29.26 14.07 6.38
CA ASP A 96 -28.00 14.81 6.56
C ASP A 96 -26.90 14.08 7.36
N HIS A 97 -25.76 13.85 6.72
CA HIS A 97 -24.44 14.20 7.28
C HIS A 97 -23.40 14.23 6.15
N ASP A 98 -23.28 15.39 5.51
CA ASP A 98 -21.98 15.81 4.95
C ASP A 98 -21.12 16.16 6.17
N GLY A 99 -20.13 15.33 6.50
CA GLY A 99 -19.23 15.54 7.63
C GLY A 99 -18.18 14.44 7.77
N ASP A 100 -17.00 14.68 7.19
CA ASP A 100 -15.70 14.47 7.82
C ASP A 100 -15.35 13.09 8.45
N ASP A 101 -15.61 12.00 7.74
CA ASP A 101 -15.15 10.65 8.15
C ASP A 101 -13.68 10.32 7.78
N GLU A 102 -12.87 11.31 7.37
CA GLU A 102 -11.40 11.13 7.24
C GLU A 102 -10.62 11.55 8.50
N GLU A 103 -11.22 12.26 9.46
CA GLU A 103 -10.53 12.74 10.67
C GLU A 103 -10.61 11.75 11.85
N MET A 104 -11.53 10.78 11.81
CA MET A 104 -11.79 9.85 12.92
C MET A 104 -10.96 8.56 12.90
N LEU A 105 -10.20 8.26 11.84
CA LEU A 105 -9.37 7.04 11.78
C LEU A 105 -7.92 7.26 12.26
N PHE A 106 -7.49 8.52 12.46
CA PHE A 106 -6.12 8.84 12.88
C PHE A 106 -6.02 9.99 13.92
N GLY A 107 -7.12 10.29 14.64
CA GLY A 107 -7.19 11.41 15.59
C GLY A 107 -7.45 11.03 17.06
N GLY A 108 -7.32 9.75 17.42
CA GLY A 108 -7.73 9.22 18.73
C GLY A 108 -6.57 8.82 19.66
N MET A 109 -5.51 9.62 19.76
CA MET A 109 -4.51 9.45 20.82
C MET A 109 -3.94 10.80 21.25
N GLY A 110 -4.56 11.41 22.26
CA GLY A 110 -3.96 12.53 22.97
C GLY A 110 -4.92 13.64 23.34
N ASP A 111 -5.85 13.36 24.26
CA ASP A 111 -6.05 14.27 25.40
C ASP A 111 -6.93 13.59 26.46
N MET A 112 -6.34 13.16 27.58
CA MET A 112 -7.05 12.98 28.85
C MET A 112 -6.11 13.38 29.98
N ASN A 113 -6.39 14.59 30.48
CA ASN A 113 -5.97 15.19 31.73
C ASN A 113 -6.16 14.25 32.94
#